data_AF-A0A4U6X199-F1
#
_entry.id   AF-A0A4U6X199-F1
#
_cell.length_a   1.000
_cell.length_b   1.000
_cell.length_c   1.000
_cell.angle_alpha   90.00
_cell.angle_beta   90.00
_cell.angle_gamma   90.00
#
_symmetry.space_group_name_H-M   'P 1'
#
loop_
_entity.id
_entity.type
_entity.pdbx_description
1 polymer ?
#
loop_
_entity_poly.entity_id
_entity_poly.type
_entity_poly.pdbx_seq_one_letter_code
_entity_poly.pdbx_strand_id
1 'polypeptide(L)'
;MRCSLLQCTALKRNHALYPQLHSYCRGKPTCKNCDTTSLITPHPSIHTPPGFSHFLEAYQEIPNRERERPLFLSFHTSLSLSQQPPHNVSATAMSPVSDVADGDTGDLFADPEDYYPPTPPPTFQTHTLSSGRVLTLHLVGYSPTEAHHLWNGSRVVSNYFEADPTRVKGRTVLELGAGAGLPSLTAGILGAKKVVVSDFPDVDIVQTMQKNVDEAGDLEGIVVPKGYVWGADVKPLLEALHEPAAATGGYEKKFDVLVLADLLFRHSEHGKLVDTIRDALVRRRDGVAYVFFTSYRPWLRHKDLAFFDVARERGFLVEQVLEEKLEKPLFEDDPGDVEVQKTVSGFEVRWPEELLEG
;
A
#
# COMPACT_ATOMS: atom_id res chain seq x y z
N MET A 1 10.29 -17.19 9.59
CA MET A 1 9.33 -16.24 9.00
C MET A 1 9.91 -15.77 7.68
N ARG A 2 9.21 -16.02 6.56
CA ARG A 2 9.68 -15.65 5.23
C ARG A 2 9.36 -14.16 5.01
N CYS A 3 10.39 -13.34 4.78
CA CYS A 3 10.24 -12.00 4.24
C CYS A 3 9.76 -12.14 2.79
N SER A 4 8.74 -11.40 2.37
CA SER A 4 8.34 -11.41 0.95
C SER A 4 9.37 -10.65 0.12
N LEU A 5 9.57 -11.03 -1.15
CA LEU A 5 10.55 -10.39 -2.05
C LEU A 5 10.37 -8.86 -2.11
N LEU A 6 9.14 -8.35 -1.98
CA LEU A 6 8.83 -6.91 -1.98
C LEU A 6 9.45 -6.16 -0.79
N GLN A 7 9.59 -6.80 0.37
CA GLN A 7 10.21 -6.15 1.55
C GLN A 7 11.72 -5.96 1.38
N CYS A 8 12.39 -6.77 0.55
CA CYS A 8 13.83 -6.66 0.31
C CYS A 8 14.18 -5.60 -0.75
N THR A 9 13.31 -5.30 -1.71
CA THR A 9 13.56 -4.29 -2.75
C THR A 9 13.48 -2.86 -2.21
N ALA A 10 12.59 -2.59 -1.26
CA ALA A 10 12.48 -1.28 -0.61
C ALA A 10 13.70 -0.92 0.27
N LEU A 11 14.29 -1.92 0.95
CA LEU A 11 15.46 -1.75 1.82
C LEU A 11 16.75 -1.37 1.08
N LYS A 12 16.89 -1.73 -0.21
CA LYS A 12 18.11 -1.47 -0.99
C LYS A 12 18.21 -0.05 -1.54
N ARG A 13 17.12 0.71 -1.63
CA ARG A 13 17.11 2.01 -2.33
C ARG A 13 17.41 3.23 -1.45
N ASN A 14 17.20 3.19 -0.13
CA ASN A 14 17.35 4.42 0.69
C ASN A 14 17.78 4.14 2.13
N HIS A 15 19.08 3.92 2.32
CA HIS A 15 19.71 3.69 3.63
C HIS A 15 19.72 4.95 4.55
N ALA A 16 19.37 6.13 4.03
CA ALA A 16 19.58 7.41 4.68
C ALA A 16 18.32 8.09 5.26
N LEU A 17 17.11 7.61 4.97
CA LEU A 17 15.87 8.36 5.29
C LEU A 17 15.04 7.80 6.46
N TYR A 18 15.35 6.61 6.99
CA TYR A 18 14.56 6.00 8.07
C TYR A 18 15.42 5.15 9.04
N PRO A 19 16.03 5.75 10.08
CA PRO A 19 16.80 4.99 11.08
C PRO A 19 15.95 3.98 11.89
N GLN A 20 14.61 4.10 11.84
CA GLN A 20 13.66 3.25 12.58
C GLN A 20 13.49 1.83 12.00
N LEU A 21 13.85 1.60 10.73
CA LEU A 21 13.80 0.27 10.09
C LEU A 21 14.92 -0.68 10.56
N HIS A 22 15.94 -0.14 11.25
CA HIS A 22 17.11 -0.90 11.67
C HIS A 22 16.87 -1.78 12.91
N SER A 23 15.80 -1.54 13.67
CA SER A 23 15.45 -2.31 14.89
C SER A 23 14.76 -3.65 14.56
N TYR A 24 14.14 -3.77 13.39
CA TYR A 24 13.42 -4.99 12.99
C TYR A 24 14.36 -6.17 12.66
N CYS A 25 15.64 -5.88 12.35
CA CYS A 25 16.62 -6.88 11.90
C CYS A 25 17.75 -7.17 12.89
N ARG A 26 17.83 -6.52 14.06
CA ARG A 26 18.88 -6.84 15.05
C ARG A 26 18.41 -7.95 16.00
N GLY A 27 19.08 -9.10 15.93
CA GLY A 27 19.06 -10.10 17.01
C GLY A 27 18.49 -11.49 16.69
N LYS A 28 18.31 -11.88 15.42
CA LYS A 28 17.90 -13.26 15.07
C LYS A 28 18.94 -13.96 14.19
N PRO A 29 19.42 -15.16 14.56
CA PRO A 29 20.44 -15.87 13.77
C PRO A 29 19.83 -16.47 12.50
N THR A 30 20.54 -16.28 11.37
CA THR A 30 20.44 -17.01 10.09
C THR A 30 19.19 -16.79 9.22
N CYS A 31 19.24 -15.76 8.36
CA CYS A 31 18.49 -15.74 7.11
C CYS A 31 19.36 -16.38 6.02
N LYS A 32 19.03 -17.60 5.57
CA LYS A 32 19.79 -18.37 4.56
C LYS A 32 19.75 -17.79 3.12
N ASN A 33 19.17 -16.60 2.92
CA ASN A 33 19.06 -15.97 1.60
C ASN A 33 20.07 -14.84 1.35
N CYS A 34 21.09 -14.67 2.22
CA CYS A 34 22.10 -13.62 2.07
C CYS A 34 23.54 -14.11 1.84
N ASP A 35 23.80 -15.42 1.70
CA ASP A 35 25.14 -15.93 1.37
C ASP A 35 25.22 -16.37 -0.09
N THR A 36 25.78 -15.52 -0.94
CA THR A 36 26.21 -15.87 -2.29
C THR A 36 27.65 -16.37 -2.25
N THR A 37 27.86 -17.68 -2.07
CA THR A 37 29.05 -18.42 -2.55
C THR A 37 28.95 -19.92 -2.21
N SER A 38 28.59 -20.77 -3.18
CA SER A 38 29.19 -22.11 -3.39
C SER A 38 28.48 -22.89 -4.50
N LEU A 39 29.14 -22.87 -5.66
CA LEU A 39 29.36 -23.91 -6.67
C LEU A 39 28.41 -25.13 -6.78
N ILE A 40 27.94 -25.28 -8.01
CA ILE A 40 27.32 -26.44 -8.66
C ILE A 40 28.28 -27.64 -8.67
N THR A 41 27.79 -28.84 -8.30
CA THR A 41 28.16 -30.12 -8.93
C THR A 41 26.97 -31.09 -8.89
N PRO A 42 26.76 -31.97 -9.90
CA PRO A 42 25.56 -32.80 -10.01
C PRO A 42 25.79 -34.26 -9.58
N HIS A 43 24.82 -34.86 -8.87
CA HIS A 43 24.54 -36.31 -8.85
C HIS A 43 23.11 -36.57 -8.30
N PRO A 44 22.49 -37.75 -8.53
CA PRO A 44 21.14 -37.88 -9.05
C PRO A 44 20.29 -38.75 -8.13
N SER A 45 19.36 -38.18 -7.37
CA SER A 45 18.37 -38.99 -6.64
C SER A 45 17.11 -38.20 -6.40
N ILE A 46 16.04 -38.72 -6.98
CA ILE A 46 14.65 -38.32 -6.85
C ILE A 46 14.25 -38.26 -5.38
N HIS A 47 13.62 -37.16 -4.96
CA HIS A 47 12.46 -37.13 -4.06
C HIS A 47 11.79 -35.75 -4.12
N THR A 48 10.55 -35.71 -4.62
CA THR A 48 9.66 -34.55 -4.63
C THR A 48 9.13 -34.26 -3.21
N PRO A 49 9.29 -33.04 -2.66
CA PRO A 49 8.55 -32.62 -1.47
C PRO A 49 7.16 -32.09 -1.85
N PRO A 50 6.16 -32.19 -0.95
CA PRO A 50 4.78 -31.79 -1.21
C PRO A 50 4.68 -30.25 -1.26
N GLY A 51 4.06 -29.72 -2.31
CA GLY A 51 3.89 -28.27 -2.49
C GLY A 51 3.63 -27.79 -3.92
N PHE A 52 3.50 -28.69 -4.88
CA PHE A 52 3.29 -28.36 -6.29
C PHE A 52 1.83 -28.04 -6.69
N SER A 53 0.96 -27.69 -5.74
CA SER A 53 -0.41 -27.23 -6.03
C SER A 53 -0.63 -25.73 -5.84
N HIS A 54 0.32 -24.97 -5.30
CA HIS A 54 0.14 -23.53 -5.03
C HIS A 54 0.69 -22.60 -6.11
N PHE A 55 1.22 -23.12 -7.21
CA PHE A 55 1.75 -22.30 -8.30
C PHE A 55 0.76 -22.10 -9.47
N LEU A 56 -0.38 -22.81 -9.47
CA LEU A 56 -1.40 -22.69 -10.52
C LEU A 56 -2.58 -21.77 -10.16
N GLU A 57 -2.79 -21.46 -8.87
CA GLU A 57 -3.84 -20.51 -8.46
C GLU A 57 -3.43 -19.04 -8.64
N ALA A 58 -2.12 -18.73 -8.62
CA ALA A 58 -1.62 -17.37 -8.85
C ALA A 58 -1.69 -16.91 -10.32
N TYR A 59 -2.04 -17.81 -11.26
CA TYR A 59 -2.15 -17.48 -12.69
C TYR A 59 -3.59 -17.11 -13.11
N GLN A 60 -4.57 -17.22 -12.20
CA GLN A 60 -5.97 -16.88 -12.48
C GLN A 60 -6.39 -15.49 -11.97
N GLU A 61 -5.49 -14.74 -11.33
CA GLU A 61 -5.77 -13.42 -10.74
C GLU A 61 -5.34 -12.22 -11.62
N ILE A 62 -4.98 -12.46 -12.89
CA ILE A 62 -4.57 -11.40 -13.83
C ILE A 62 -5.80 -10.91 -14.65
N PRO A 63 -6.04 -9.58 -14.72
CA PRO A 63 -7.08 -8.99 -15.57
C PRO A 63 -6.97 -9.39 -17.05
N ASN A 64 -8.10 -9.48 -17.74
CA ASN A 64 -8.22 -10.04 -19.09
C ASN A 64 -7.49 -9.27 -20.21
N ARG A 65 -6.82 -8.14 -19.91
CA ARG A 65 -6.09 -7.32 -20.90
C ARG A 65 -4.63 -7.78 -21.14
N GLU A 66 -4.13 -8.77 -20.40
CA GLU A 66 -2.81 -9.38 -20.63
C GLU A 66 -2.87 -10.72 -21.38
N ARG A 67 -4.06 -11.18 -21.76
CA ARG A 67 -4.24 -12.52 -22.37
C ARG A 67 -3.90 -12.61 -23.86
N GLU A 68 -3.59 -11.49 -24.51
CA GLU A 68 -3.25 -11.42 -25.94
C GLU A 68 -1.82 -10.91 -26.18
N ARG A 69 -0.81 -11.66 -25.71
CA ARG A 69 0.53 -11.64 -26.33
C ARG A 69 1.08 -13.07 -26.40
N PRO A 70 1.32 -13.64 -27.59
CA PRO A 70 1.78 -15.02 -27.70
C PRO A 70 3.23 -15.13 -27.26
N LEU A 71 3.48 -15.83 -26.15
CA LEU A 71 4.80 -16.35 -25.79
C LEU A 71 5.17 -17.46 -26.79
N PHE A 72 5.86 -17.08 -27.88
CA PHE A 72 6.56 -18.02 -28.74
C PHE A 72 7.76 -18.60 -27.99
N LEU A 73 7.56 -19.74 -27.32
CA LEU A 73 8.67 -20.54 -26.80
C LEU A 73 9.14 -21.50 -27.90
N SER A 74 9.95 -21.01 -28.84
CA SER A 74 10.61 -21.88 -29.82
C SER A 74 11.91 -22.42 -29.20
N PHE A 75 11.88 -23.66 -28.73
CA PHE A 75 13.08 -24.43 -28.42
C PHE A 75 13.76 -24.84 -29.73
N HIS A 76 14.87 -24.20 -30.09
CA HIS A 76 15.81 -24.78 -31.05
C HIS A 76 16.96 -25.45 -30.31
N THR A 77 16.89 -26.78 -30.27
CA THR A 77 18.07 -27.65 -30.15
C THR A 77 18.73 -27.75 -31.52
N SER A 78 20.01 -27.39 -31.62
CA SER A 78 20.85 -27.83 -32.73
C SER A 78 22.15 -28.40 -32.17
N LEU A 79 22.16 -29.72 -31.99
CA LEU A 79 23.40 -30.50 -32.06
C LEU A 79 23.83 -30.53 -33.53
N SER A 80 25.09 -30.20 -33.79
CA SER A 80 25.79 -30.67 -34.98
C SER A 80 27.21 -31.06 -34.60
N LEU A 81 27.49 -32.36 -34.70
CA LEU A 81 28.84 -32.91 -34.74
C LEU A 81 29.55 -32.47 -36.03
N SER A 82 30.83 -32.16 -35.94
CA SER A 82 31.79 -32.37 -37.04
C SER A 82 33.17 -32.70 -36.49
N GLN A 83 33.77 -33.76 -37.05
CA GLN A 83 35.02 -34.41 -36.69
C GLN A 83 36.24 -33.74 -37.35
N GLN A 84 37.38 -33.60 -36.62
CA GLN A 84 38.75 -34.14 -36.90
C GLN A 84 39.79 -33.15 -37.50
N PRO A 85 41.14 -33.37 -37.40
CA PRO A 85 42.01 -33.40 -36.20
C PRO A 85 43.35 -32.60 -36.41
N PRO A 86 44.55 -32.93 -35.88
CA PRO A 86 45.38 -32.02 -35.07
C PRO A 86 46.66 -31.49 -35.75
N HIS A 87 47.20 -30.35 -35.29
CA HIS A 87 48.62 -30.02 -35.47
C HIS A 87 49.26 -29.44 -34.21
N ASN A 88 50.51 -29.84 -34.02
CA ASN A 88 51.32 -29.82 -32.82
C ASN A 88 52.51 -28.87 -33.08
N VAL A 89 52.76 -27.83 -32.26
CA VAL A 89 54.10 -27.26 -32.09
C VAL A 89 54.30 -26.71 -30.67
N SER A 90 55.51 -26.96 -30.19
CA SER A 90 56.13 -26.83 -28.87
C SER A 90 56.14 -25.44 -28.20
N ALA A 91 56.33 -25.51 -26.87
CA ALA A 91 56.49 -24.48 -25.87
C ALA A 91 57.71 -23.55 -26.02
N THR A 92 57.56 -22.31 -25.55
CA THR A 92 58.57 -21.60 -24.74
C THR A 92 57.88 -20.59 -23.81
N ALA A 93 58.22 -20.58 -22.53
CA ALA A 93 57.78 -19.61 -21.53
C ALA A 93 58.82 -18.48 -21.39
N MET A 94 58.37 -17.22 -21.28
CA MET A 94 58.99 -16.13 -20.50
C MET A 94 58.06 -14.90 -20.51
N SER A 95 57.69 -14.42 -19.31
CA SER A 95 56.89 -13.22 -18.97
C SER A 95 57.63 -11.90 -19.29
N PRO A 96 57.11 -10.67 -19.02
CA PRO A 96 55.83 -10.29 -18.41
C PRO A 96 55.12 -9.04 -19.04
N VAL A 97 53.93 -8.72 -18.49
CA VAL A 97 53.20 -7.43 -18.52
C VAL A 97 52.41 -7.08 -19.79
N SER A 98 51.08 -7.16 -19.71
CA SER A 98 50.15 -6.12 -20.20
C SER A 98 48.74 -6.39 -19.67
N ASP A 99 48.24 -5.41 -18.91
CA ASP A 99 46.86 -4.94 -18.86
C ASP A 99 45.75 -6.00 -18.77
N VAL A 100 45.49 -6.47 -17.55
CA VAL A 100 44.13 -6.90 -17.18
C VAL A 100 43.28 -5.64 -17.08
N ALA A 101 42.58 -5.33 -18.17
CA ALA A 101 41.47 -4.39 -18.16
C ALA A 101 40.47 -4.83 -17.09
N ASP A 102 40.14 -3.91 -16.18
CA ASP A 102 38.95 -4.01 -15.34
C ASP A 102 37.77 -4.24 -16.28
N GLY A 103 37.24 -5.47 -16.24
CA GLY A 103 36.01 -5.81 -16.91
C GLY A 103 34.88 -5.06 -16.24
N ASP A 104 34.53 -3.91 -16.80
CA ASP A 104 33.29 -3.20 -16.54
C ASP A 104 32.13 -4.15 -16.82
N THR A 105 31.63 -4.77 -15.75
CA THR A 105 30.48 -5.67 -15.76
C THR A 105 29.19 -4.91 -15.42
N GLY A 106 29.25 -3.58 -15.36
CA GLY A 106 28.15 -2.72 -14.95
C GLY A 106 26.93 -2.75 -15.88
N ASP A 107 27.12 -3.11 -17.15
CA ASP A 107 26.07 -2.99 -18.18
C ASP A 107 25.49 -4.34 -18.64
N LEU A 108 26.08 -5.47 -18.22
CA LEU A 108 25.67 -6.81 -18.67
C LEU A 108 24.40 -7.34 -17.98
N PHE A 109 23.96 -6.66 -16.91
CA PHE A 109 22.75 -6.97 -16.13
C PHE A 109 21.80 -5.77 -16.04
N ALA A 110 22.03 -4.72 -16.82
CA ALA A 110 21.09 -3.61 -16.93
C ALA A 110 19.90 -4.08 -17.77
N ASP A 111 18.69 -3.95 -17.21
CA ASP A 111 17.47 -4.11 -18.00
C ASP A 111 17.52 -3.04 -19.13
N PRO A 112 17.25 -3.39 -20.39
CA PRO A 112 17.18 -2.43 -21.49
C PRO A 112 16.26 -1.25 -21.14
N GLU A 113 16.52 -0.05 -21.68
CA GLU A 113 15.71 1.16 -21.42
C GLU A 113 14.20 0.94 -21.68
N ASP A 114 13.87 -0.01 -22.56
CA ASP A 114 12.50 -0.31 -23.00
C ASP A 114 11.90 -1.55 -22.31
N TYR A 115 12.62 -2.17 -21.38
CA TYR A 115 12.25 -3.46 -20.80
C TYR A 115 10.98 -3.40 -19.95
N TYR A 116 10.77 -2.26 -19.27
CA TYR A 116 9.50 -1.97 -18.60
C TYR A 116 8.75 -0.84 -19.32
N PRO A 117 7.43 -0.97 -19.49
CA PRO A 117 6.64 0.17 -19.93
C PRO A 117 6.84 1.34 -18.94
N PRO A 118 6.91 2.60 -19.42
CA PRO A 118 7.10 3.74 -18.56
C PRO A 118 5.92 3.86 -17.58
N THR A 119 6.22 4.16 -16.33
CA THR A 119 5.20 4.47 -15.33
C THR A 119 4.33 5.60 -15.86
N PRO A 120 2.98 5.47 -15.84
CA PRO A 120 2.10 6.57 -16.19
C PRO A 120 2.48 7.85 -15.43
N PRO A 121 2.36 9.03 -16.05
CA PRO A 121 2.72 10.28 -15.39
C PRO A 121 1.75 10.58 -14.24
N PRO A 122 2.20 11.29 -13.19
CA PRO A 122 1.31 11.84 -12.16
C PRO A 122 0.19 12.68 -12.78
N THR A 123 -0.99 12.64 -12.16
CA THR A 123 -2.17 13.39 -12.61
C THR A 123 -2.70 14.26 -11.49
N PHE A 124 -3.73 15.07 -11.77
CA PHE A 124 -4.46 15.79 -10.74
C PHE A 124 -5.95 15.76 -11.04
N GLN A 125 -6.75 15.91 -9.98
CA GLN A 125 -8.20 16.07 -10.08
C GLN A 125 -8.63 17.23 -9.20
N THR A 126 -9.74 17.87 -9.55
CA THR A 126 -10.35 18.90 -8.70
C THR A 126 -11.54 18.33 -7.93
N HIS A 127 -11.75 18.84 -6.73
CA HIS A 127 -12.94 18.56 -5.93
C HIS A 127 -13.45 19.86 -5.32
N THR A 128 -14.74 20.15 -5.49
CA THR A 128 -15.38 21.34 -4.95
C THR A 128 -16.17 20.97 -3.72
N LEU A 129 -15.76 21.52 -2.58
CA LEU A 129 -16.48 21.40 -1.31
C LEU A 129 -17.82 22.14 -1.38
N SER A 130 -18.76 21.78 -0.52
CA SER A 130 -20.07 22.46 -0.35
C SER A 130 -19.93 23.97 -0.07
N SER A 131 -18.82 24.37 0.53
CA SER A 131 -18.45 25.78 0.76
C SER A 131 -18.12 26.57 -0.52
N GLY A 132 -17.97 25.90 -1.67
CA GLY A 132 -17.48 26.48 -2.92
C GLY A 132 -15.96 26.49 -3.05
N ARG A 133 -15.21 26.11 -1.99
CA ARG A 133 -13.75 25.96 -2.06
C ARG A 133 -13.38 24.82 -2.99
N VAL A 134 -12.48 25.08 -3.92
CA VAL A 134 -11.95 24.09 -4.86
C VAL A 134 -10.61 23.59 -4.36
N LEU A 135 -10.46 22.28 -4.22
CA LEU A 135 -9.21 21.60 -3.92
C LEU A 135 -8.63 21.02 -5.20
N THR A 136 -7.35 21.26 -5.45
CA THR A 136 -6.56 20.56 -6.47
C THR A 136 -5.82 19.42 -5.80
N LEU A 137 -6.13 18.19 -6.21
CA LEU A 137 -5.61 16.97 -5.62
C LEU A 137 -4.66 16.31 -6.61
N HIS A 138 -3.36 16.33 -6.31
CA HIS A 138 -2.34 15.59 -7.04
C HIS A 138 -2.44 14.10 -6.71
N LEU A 139 -2.20 13.27 -7.73
CA LEU A 139 -2.23 11.81 -7.69
C LEU A 139 -0.90 11.28 -8.22
N VAL A 140 -0.35 10.26 -7.57
CA VAL A 140 0.81 9.55 -8.09
C VAL A 140 0.47 8.87 -9.43
N GLY A 141 1.48 8.63 -10.27
CA GLY A 141 1.26 8.13 -11.63
C GLY A 141 0.73 6.69 -11.68
N TYR A 142 1.40 5.78 -10.98
CA TYR A 142 0.92 4.42 -10.74
C TYR A 142 1.31 4.01 -9.34
N SER A 143 0.42 3.26 -8.67
CA SER A 143 0.69 2.71 -7.36
C SER A 143 0.06 1.33 -7.21
N PRO A 144 0.83 0.30 -6.81
CA PRO A 144 0.30 -1.02 -6.45
C PRO A 144 -0.64 -1.00 -5.22
N THR A 145 -0.64 0.11 -4.47
CA THR A 145 -1.55 0.34 -3.34
C THR A 145 -2.77 1.17 -3.75
N GLU A 146 -2.99 1.38 -5.05
CA GLU A 146 -4.17 2.06 -5.59
C GLU A 146 -4.24 3.58 -5.27
N ALA A 147 -3.12 4.18 -4.86
CA ALA A 147 -3.03 5.61 -4.52
C ALA A 147 -3.12 6.58 -5.72
N HIS A 148 -3.26 6.07 -6.95
CA HIS A 148 -3.28 6.85 -8.20
C HIS A 148 -4.69 7.25 -8.65
N HIS A 149 -5.71 6.96 -7.82
CA HIS A 149 -7.11 7.29 -8.08
C HIS A 149 -7.72 8.11 -6.94
N LEU A 150 -8.66 8.99 -7.28
CA LEU A 150 -9.55 9.62 -6.31
C LEU A 150 -10.85 8.81 -6.22
N TRP A 151 -10.84 7.89 -5.28
CA TRP A 151 -11.87 6.87 -5.07
C TRP A 151 -13.23 7.44 -4.62
N ASN A 152 -14.33 6.74 -4.97
CA ASN A 152 -15.70 7.19 -4.65
C ASN A 152 -15.96 7.26 -3.15
N GLY A 153 -15.43 6.30 -2.38
CA GLY A 153 -15.52 6.28 -0.92
C GLY A 153 -14.94 7.54 -0.29
N SER A 154 -13.82 8.06 -0.83
CA SER A 154 -13.18 9.29 -0.37
C SER A 154 -14.06 10.52 -0.62
N ARG A 155 -14.73 10.59 -1.77
CA ARG A 155 -15.66 11.69 -2.10
C ARG A 155 -16.88 11.67 -1.19
N VAL A 156 -17.49 10.50 -1.02
CA VAL A 156 -18.74 10.37 -0.27
C VAL A 156 -18.51 10.58 1.24
N VAL A 157 -17.42 10.07 1.82
CA VAL A 157 -17.13 10.36 3.24
C VAL A 157 -16.80 11.84 3.48
N SER A 158 -16.15 12.52 2.53
CA SER A 158 -15.98 13.98 2.59
C SER A 158 -17.32 14.71 2.59
N ASN A 159 -18.22 14.37 1.66
CA ASN A 159 -19.57 14.94 1.63
C ASN A 159 -20.35 14.64 2.94
N TYR A 160 -20.17 13.44 3.50
CA TYR A 160 -20.76 13.03 4.77
C TYR A 160 -20.27 13.88 5.96
N PHE A 161 -19.00 14.30 5.95
CA PHE A 161 -18.48 15.26 6.92
C PHE A 161 -18.99 16.68 6.69
N GLU A 162 -19.13 17.11 5.44
CA GLU A 162 -19.70 18.43 5.12
C GLU A 162 -21.16 18.55 5.54
N ALA A 163 -21.93 17.46 5.40
CA ALA A 163 -23.34 17.41 5.76
C ALA A 163 -23.59 17.64 7.26
N ASP A 164 -22.70 17.18 8.13
CA ASP A 164 -22.63 17.67 9.51
C ASP A 164 -21.17 17.64 10.04
N PRO A 165 -20.54 18.83 10.11
CA PRO A 165 -19.14 19.00 10.52
C PRO A 165 -18.83 18.57 11.95
N THR A 166 -19.84 18.37 12.82
CA THR A 166 -19.59 17.94 14.21
C THR A 166 -18.93 16.57 14.29
N ARG A 167 -19.01 15.78 13.21
CA ARG A 167 -18.29 14.50 13.07
C ARG A 167 -16.79 14.63 13.23
N VAL A 168 -16.19 15.76 12.84
CA VAL A 168 -14.74 15.97 12.81
C VAL A 168 -14.27 17.25 13.52
N LYS A 169 -15.14 18.26 13.65
CA LYS A 169 -14.80 19.56 14.23
C LYS A 169 -14.31 19.43 15.68
N GLY A 170 -13.11 19.95 15.95
CA GLY A 170 -12.46 19.91 17.26
C GLY A 170 -11.88 18.54 17.65
N ARG A 171 -11.93 17.54 16.76
CA ARG A 171 -11.54 16.16 17.03
C ARG A 171 -10.19 15.80 16.40
N THR A 172 -9.56 14.74 16.88
CA THR A 172 -8.36 14.15 16.25
C THR A 172 -8.77 13.10 15.22
N VAL A 173 -8.21 13.17 14.01
CA VAL A 173 -8.58 12.31 12.88
C VAL A 173 -7.37 11.55 12.34
N LEU A 174 -7.53 10.27 12.02
CA LEU A 174 -6.56 9.47 11.28
C LEU A 174 -7.22 8.93 10.01
N GLU A 175 -6.62 9.18 8.86
CA GLU A 175 -6.99 8.52 7.60
C GLU A 175 -5.95 7.44 7.26
N LEU A 176 -6.43 6.24 6.94
CA LEU A 176 -5.61 5.13 6.44
C LEU A 176 -5.77 5.03 4.93
N GLY A 177 -4.68 4.75 4.20
CA GLY A 177 -4.72 4.57 2.75
C GLY A 177 -5.29 5.78 2.02
N ALA A 178 -4.77 6.96 2.35
CA ALA A 178 -5.35 8.24 1.97
C ALA A 178 -5.23 8.58 0.47
N GLY A 179 -4.20 8.06 -0.23
CA GLY A 179 -3.84 8.47 -1.58
C GLY A 179 -3.69 9.99 -1.69
N ALA A 180 -4.67 10.66 -2.28
CA ALA A 180 -4.73 12.12 -2.35
C ALA A 180 -5.03 12.83 -1.02
N GLY A 181 -5.66 12.14 -0.06
CA GLY A 181 -6.00 12.69 1.25
C GLY A 181 -7.25 13.57 1.30
N LEU A 182 -8.18 13.44 0.35
CA LEU A 182 -9.40 14.27 0.29
C LEU A 182 -10.18 14.27 1.63
N PRO A 183 -10.50 13.13 2.27
CA PRO A 183 -11.16 13.11 3.58
C PRO A 183 -10.39 13.87 4.67
N SER A 184 -9.07 13.69 4.75
CA SER A 184 -8.22 14.42 5.70
C SER A 184 -8.21 15.93 5.48
N LEU A 185 -8.12 16.36 4.22
CA LEU A 185 -8.16 17.78 3.87
C LEU A 185 -9.53 18.38 4.22
N THR A 186 -10.63 17.69 3.85
CA THR A 186 -11.98 18.09 4.23
C THR A 186 -12.11 18.19 5.75
N ALA A 187 -11.64 17.19 6.51
CA ALA A 187 -11.70 17.21 7.97
C ALA A 187 -10.94 18.41 8.57
N GLY A 188 -9.74 18.70 8.07
CA GLY A 188 -8.95 19.87 8.47
C GLY A 188 -9.71 21.18 8.21
N ILE A 189 -10.30 21.33 7.03
CA ILE A 189 -11.07 22.52 6.62
C ILE A 189 -12.33 22.70 7.48
N LEU A 190 -12.97 21.60 7.88
CA LEU A 190 -14.14 21.60 8.76
C LEU A 190 -13.79 21.85 10.24
N GLY A 191 -12.51 22.08 10.55
CA GLY A 191 -12.04 22.48 11.86
C GLY A 191 -11.66 21.31 12.76
N ALA A 192 -11.24 20.18 12.21
CA ALA A 192 -10.57 19.14 13.00
C ALA A 192 -9.36 19.73 13.76
N LYS A 193 -9.15 19.25 14.98
CA LYS A 193 -8.07 19.74 15.85
C LYS A 193 -6.70 19.33 15.34
N LYS A 194 -6.59 18.08 14.87
CA LYS A 194 -5.38 17.50 14.32
C LYS A 194 -5.78 16.35 13.40
N VAL A 195 -5.15 16.25 12.24
CA VAL A 195 -5.40 15.19 11.28
C VAL A 195 -4.07 14.54 10.92
N VAL A 196 -4.01 13.22 10.96
CA VAL A 196 -2.90 12.45 10.39
C VAL A 196 -3.42 11.78 9.12
N VAL A 197 -2.87 12.20 8.00
CA VAL A 197 -3.17 11.62 6.68
C VAL A 197 -2.09 10.59 6.38
N SER A 198 -2.47 9.31 6.22
CA SER A 198 -1.49 8.23 6.11
C SER A 198 -1.75 7.26 4.97
N ASP A 199 -0.65 6.79 4.38
CA ASP A 199 -0.64 5.77 3.33
C ASP A 199 0.67 4.98 3.42
N PHE A 200 0.85 3.97 2.56
CA PHE A 200 2.07 3.18 2.47
C PHE A 200 3.32 4.09 2.41
N PRO A 201 4.44 3.74 3.09
CA PRO A 201 5.63 4.58 3.20
C PRO A 201 6.47 4.57 1.91
N ASP A 202 5.82 4.87 0.80
CA ASP A 202 6.42 5.20 -0.48
C ASP A 202 6.68 6.70 -0.55
N VAL A 203 7.84 7.08 -1.09
CA VAL A 203 8.27 8.48 -1.12
C VAL A 203 7.36 9.34 -1.98
N ASP A 204 6.89 8.83 -3.11
CA ASP A 204 6.06 9.59 -4.06
C ASP A 204 4.67 9.80 -3.48
N ILE A 205 4.11 8.79 -2.81
CA ILE A 205 2.81 8.89 -2.14
C ILE A 205 2.88 9.91 -1.00
N VAL A 206 3.88 9.81 -0.12
CA VAL A 206 4.01 10.72 1.04
C VAL A 206 4.27 12.16 0.59
N GLN A 207 5.10 12.37 -0.43
CA GLN A 207 5.34 13.70 -1.00
C GLN A 207 4.07 14.27 -1.68
N THR A 208 3.28 13.41 -2.35
CA THR A 208 2.00 13.81 -2.94
C THR A 208 1.00 14.26 -1.88
N MET A 209 0.88 13.50 -0.78
CA MET A 209 0.04 13.92 0.37
C MET A 209 0.51 15.27 0.94
N GLN A 210 1.81 15.47 1.12
CA GLN A 210 2.35 16.75 1.60
C GLN A 210 2.02 17.90 0.65
N LYS A 211 2.23 17.70 -0.66
CA LYS A 211 1.90 18.71 -1.68
C LYS A 211 0.42 19.09 -1.64
N ASN A 212 -0.48 18.12 -1.49
CA ASN A 212 -1.92 18.37 -1.40
C ASN A 212 -2.28 19.15 -0.13
N VAL A 213 -1.61 18.89 1.01
CA VAL A 213 -1.78 19.67 2.24
C VAL A 213 -1.32 21.11 2.05
N ASP A 214 -0.15 21.30 1.45
CA ASP A 214 0.45 22.63 1.23
C ASP A 214 -0.42 23.48 0.28
N GLU A 215 -0.89 22.90 -0.82
CA GLU A 215 -1.72 23.58 -1.81
C GLU A 215 -3.18 23.76 -1.36
N ALA A 216 -3.67 22.91 -0.45
CA ALA A 216 -4.99 23.12 0.13
C ALA A 216 -5.04 24.46 0.87
N GLY A 217 -3.98 24.84 1.61
CA GLY A 217 -3.85 26.13 2.30
C GLY A 217 -4.52 26.16 3.69
N ASP A 218 -3.91 26.87 4.63
CA ASP A 218 -4.33 26.99 6.05
C ASP A 218 -4.44 25.66 6.82
N LEU A 219 -3.79 24.60 6.32
CA LEU A 219 -3.79 23.27 6.93
C LEU A 219 -2.41 22.85 7.49
N GLU A 220 -1.39 23.69 7.32
CA GLU A 220 -0.05 23.44 7.85
C GLU A 220 -0.10 23.27 9.38
N GLY A 221 0.52 22.21 9.87
CA GLY A 221 0.50 21.86 11.29
C GLY A 221 -0.83 21.28 11.80
N ILE A 222 -1.93 21.38 11.03
CA ILE A 222 -3.22 20.74 11.33
C ILE A 222 -3.25 19.35 10.71
N VAL A 223 -2.96 19.24 9.41
CA VAL A 223 -2.91 17.98 8.67
C VAL A 223 -1.46 17.56 8.49
N VAL A 224 -1.11 16.36 8.95
CA VAL A 224 0.26 15.86 8.97
C VAL A 224 0.36 14.56 8.18
N PRO A 225 1.07 14.57 7.02
CA PRO A 225 1.32 13.36 6.26
C PRO A 225 2.27 12.39 6.97
N LYS A 226 1.95 11.10 6.93
CA LYS A 226 2.78 10.02 7.47
C LYS A 226 2.75 8.78 6.59
N GLY A 227 3.91 8.16 6.38
CA GLY A 227 3.99 6.80 5.88
C GLY A 227 3.60 5.79 6.96
N TYR A 228 2.74 4.83 6.65
CA TYR A 228 2.23 3.82 7.56
C TYR A 228 1.85 2.53 6.83
N VAL A 229 2.16 1.40 7.45
CA VAL A 229 1.76 0.07 6.97
C VAL A 229 0.65 -0.44 7.88
N TRP A 230 -0.47 -0.88 7.30
CA TRP A 230 -1.61 -1.38 8.07
C TRP A 230 -1.21 -2.51 9.03
N GLY A 231 -1.71 -2.46 10.25
CA GLY A 231 -1.37 -3.38 11.35
C GLY A 231 0.04 -3.23 11.94
N ALA A 232 0.83 -2.25 11.49
CA ALA A 232 2.09 -1.90 12.16
C ALA A 232 1.83 -1.11 13.46
N ASP A 233 2.88 -0.95 14.27
CA ASP A 233 2.83 -0.14 15.49
C ASP A 233 2.31 1.27 15.19
N VAL A 234 1.26 1.69 15.90
CA VAL A 234 0.57 2.97 15.70
C VAL A 234 1.28 4.13 16.41
N LYS A 235 2.27 3.88 17.28
CA LYS A 235 2.99 4.93 18.01
C LYS A 235 3.47 6.09 17.14
N PRO A 236 4.08 5.87 15.95
CA PRO A 236 4.50 6.98 15.09
C PRO A 236 3.34 7.87 14.60
N LEU A 237 2.12 7.32 14.53
CA LEU A 237 0.91 8.10 14.23
C LEU A 237 0.46 8.88 15.46
N LEU A 238 0.46 8.24 16.64
CA LEU A 238 0.05 8.86 17.91
C LEU A 238 1.01 9.99 18.35
N GLU A 239 2.30 9.87 18.03
CA GLU A 239 3.30 10.92 18.28
C GLU A 239 2.93 12.25 17.63
N ALA A 240 2.22 12.22 16.49
CA ALA A 240 1.75 13.44 15.83
C ALA A 240 0.64 14.17 16.62
N LEU A 241 0.02 13.52 17.61
CA LEU A 241 -0.98 14.11 18.51
C LEU A 241 -0.35 14.79 19.74
N HIS A 242 0.96 14.63 19.94
CA HIS A 242 1.67 15.24 21.06
C HIS A 242 2.12 16.65 20.70
N GLU A 243 1.78 17.60 21.58
CA GLU A 243 2.36 18.94 21.53
C GLU A 243 3.77 18.88 22.14
N PRO A 244 4.77 19.62 21.60
CA PRO A 244 6.16 19.59 22.07
C PRO A 244 6.37 19.91 23.56
N ALA A 245 5.36 20.50 24.24
CA ALA A 245 5.49 21.03 25.60
C ALA A 245 4.77 20.23 26.70
N ALA A 246 3.98 19.19 26.38
CA ALA A 246 3.17 18.49 27.38
C ALA A 246 3.83 17.18 27.85
N ALA A 247 4.96 17.30 28.55
CA ALA A 247 5.50 16.23 29.39
C ALA A 247 4.67 16.11 30.67
N THR A 248 3.43 15.62 30.55
CA THR A 248 2.58 15.25 31.68
C THR A 248 2.10 13.85 31.42
N GLY A 249 2.49 12.92 32.29
CA GLY A 249 2.29 11.47 32.18
C GLY A 249 0.83 11.04 32.15
N GLY A 250 0.15 11.31 31.05
CA GLY A 250 -1.20 10.83 30.73
C GLY A 250 -1.14 9.78 29.63
N TYR A 251 -2.17 8.93 29.60
CA TYR A 251 -2.44 7.87 28.62
C TYR A 251 -2.07 8.26 27.18
N GLU A 252 -1.62 7.29 26.38
CA GLU A 252 -1.38 7.48 24.94
C GLU A 252 -2.61 8.11 24.29
N LYS A 253 -2.48 9.36 23.80
CA LYS A 253 -3.58 10.03 23.10
C LYS A 253 -3.88 9.26 21.83
N LYS A 254 -5.12 8.77 21.72
CA LYS A 254 -5.67 8.09 20.55
C LYS A 254 -6.51 9.03 19.69
N PHE A 255 -6.88 8.57 18.50
CA PHE A 255 -7.72 9.32 17.58
C PHE A 255 -9.19 9.20 17.95
N ASP A 256 -9.93 10.32 17.86
CA ASP A 256 -11.38 10.32 18.03
C ASP A 256 -12.09 9.73 16.79
N VAL A 257 -11.52 9.96 15.61
CA VAL A 257 -12.09 9.54 14.31
C VAL A 257 -11.03 8.82 13.48
N LEU A 258 -11.39 7.66 12.94
CA LEU A 258 -10.63 7.01 11.88
C LEU A 258 -11.42 7.05 10.57
N VAL A 259 -10.72 7.13 9.44
CA VAL A 259 -11.30 7.08 8.09
C VAL A 259 -10.63 5.99 7.27
N LEU A 260 -11.44 5.10 6.70
CA LEU A 260 -11.04 4.08 5.75
C LEU A 260 -11.93 4.24 4.51
N ALA A 261 -11.38 4.82 3.45
CA ALA A 261 -12.09 5.05 2.20
C ALA A 261 -11.59 4.07 1.12
N ASP A 262 -12.47 3.20 0.62
CA ASP A 262 -12.19 2.23 -0.45
C ASP A 262 -11.01 1.27 -0.20
N LEU A 263 -10.79 0.87 1.06
CA LEU A 263 -9.68 -0.02 1.44
C LEU A 263 -10.03 -1.52 1.48
N LEU A 264 -11.29 -1.89 1.26
CA LEU A 264 -11.77 -3.26 1.51
C LEU A 264 -11.39 -4.28 0.43
N PHE A 265 -10.85 -3.84 -0.72
CA PHE A 265 -10.53 -4.71 -1.84
C PHE A 265 -9.40 -5.72 -1.55
N ARG A 266 -8.55 -5.43 -0.55
CA ARG A 266 -7.41 -6.29 -0.19
C ARG A 266 -7.76 -7.19 0.98
N HIS A 267 -8.53 -8.24 0.71
CA HIS A 267 -9.14 -9.11 1.73
C HIS A 267 -8.15 -9.70 2.74
N SER A 268 -6.91 -10.01 2.31
CA SER A 268 -5.85 -10.51 3.21
C SER A 268 -5.41 -9.51 4.28
N GLU A 269 -5.68 -8.22 4.08
CA GLU A 269 -5.28 -7.13 4.96
C GLU A 269 -6.39 -6.65 5.90
N HIS A 270 -7.61 -7.20 5.79
CA HIS A 270 -8.74 -6.82 6.65
C HIS A 270 -8.39 -6.92 8.14
N GLY A 271 -7.76 -8.04 8.54
CA GLY A 271 -7.33 -8.22 9.92
C GLY A 271 -6.39 -7.12 10.41
N LYS A 272 -5.44 -6.69 9.55
CA LYS A 272 -4.47 -5.64 9.88
C LYS A 272 -5.11 -4.26 9.97
N LEU A 273 -6.05 -3.95 9.08
CA LEU A 273 -6.84 -2.73 9.14
C LEU A 273 -7.63 -2.64 10.46
N VAL A 274 -8.31 -3.72 10.85
CA VAL A 274 -9.05 -3.71 12.13
C VAL A 274 -8.10 -3.67 13.33
N ASP A 275 -6.93 -4.31 13.27
CA ASP A 275 -5.91 -4.19 14.32
C ASP A 275 -5.43 -2.74 14.47
N THR A 276 -5.24 -2.01 13.36
CA THR A 276 -4.98 -0.56 13.41
C THR A 276 -6.14 0.20 14.06
N ILE A 277 -7.41 -0.11 13.73
CA ILE A 277 -8.57 0.54 14.38
C ILE A 277 -8.54 0.30 15.89
N ARG A 278 -8.32 -0.94 16.33
CA ARG A 278 -8.18 -1.33 17.75
C ARG A 278 -7.11 -0.52 18.48
N ASP A 279 -5.96 -0.36 17.84
CA ASP A 279 -4.80 0.22 18.51
C ASP A 279 -4.82 1.74 18.46
N ALA A 280 -5.39 2.36 17.43
CA ALA A 280 -5.39 3.80 17.22
C ALA A 280 -6.68 4.53 17.65
N LEU A 281 -7.83 3.86 17.74
CA LEU A 281 -9.11 4.50 18.09
C LEU A 281 -9.28 4.64 19.61
N VAL A 282 -9.72 5.83 20.05
CA VAL A 282 -10.05 6.09 21.46
C VAL A 282 -11.20 5.20 21.93
N ARG A 283 -11.11 4.69 23.15
CA ARG A 283 -12.19 3.92 23.80
C ARG A 283 -13.16 4.83 24.51
N ARG A 284 -13.83 5.69 23.76
CA ARG A 284 -14.81 6.62 24.28
C ARG A 284 -16.05 6.62 23.40
N ARG A 285 -17.19 6.99 23.97
CA ARG A 285 -18.51 6.82 23.33
C ARG A 285 -18.63 7.47 21.95
N ASP A 286 -17.96 8.60 21.76
CA ASP A 286 -17.94 9.33 20.49
C ASP A 286 -16.87 8.81 19.52
N GLY A 287 -15.92 7.99 19.97
CA GLY A 287 -14.91 7.32 19.15
C GLY A 287 -15.55 6.50 18.02
N VAL A 288 -15.11 6.72 16.78
CA VAL A 288 -15.68 6.06 15.59
C VAL A 288 -14.64 5.88 14.48
N ALA A 289 -14.69 4.75 13.78
CA ALA A 289 -14.07 4.61 12.47
C ALA A 289 -15.15 4.59 11.38
N TYR A 290 -15.05 5.53 10.43
CA TYR A 290 -15.89 5.57 9.25
C TYR A 290 -15.26 4.74 8.14
N VAL A 291 -16.00 3.72 7.68
CA VAL A 291 -15.56 2.79 6.64
C VAL A 291 -16.49 2.94 5.45
N PHE A 292 -16.04 3.61 4.40
CA PHE A 292 -16.81 3.93 3.21
C PHE A 292 -16.18 3.24 2.02
N PHE A 293 -16.96 2.47 1.26
CA PHE A 293 -16.40 1.73 0.14
C PHE A 293 -17.43 1.46 -0.97
N THR A 294 -16.91 1.18 -2.16
CA THR A 294 -17.61 0.64 -3.32
C THR A 294 -17.01 -0.72 -3.64
N SER A 295 -17.86 -1.71 -3.93
CA SER A 295 -17.38 -3.00 -4.45
C SER A 295 -17.15 -2.91 -5.95
N TYR A 296 -15.98 -2.40 -6.37
CA TYR A 296 -15.59 -2.31 -7.78
C TYR A 296 -15.49 -3.66 -8.50
N ARG A 297 -15.37 -4.76 -7.73
CA ARG A 297 -15.47 -6.14 -8.20
C ARG A 297 -16.72 -6.80 -7.58
N PRO A 298 -17.93 -6.60 -8.13
CA PRO A 298 -19.18 -7.03 -7.50
C PRO A 298 -19.23 -8.52 -7.12
N TRP A 299 -18.58 -9.40 -7.89
CA TRP A 299 -18.50 -10.84 -7.58
C TRP A 299 -17.69 -11.16 -6.31
N LEU A 300 -16.85 -10.23 -5.83
CA LEU A 300 -16.11 -10.34 -4.58
C LEU A 300 -16.71 -9.50 -3.44
N ARG A 301 -17.87 -8.88 -3.63
CA ARG A 301 -18.53 -8.06 -2.60
C ARG A 301 -18.69 -8.78 -1.26
N HIS A 302 -19.00 -10.09 -1.30
CA HIS A 302 -19.10 -10.90 -0.08
C HIS A 302 -17.77 -10.96 0.69
N LYS A 303 -16.62 -10.94 -0.01
CA LYS A 303 -15.30 -10.85 0.62
C LYS A 303 -15.00 -9.44 1.13
N ASP A 304 -15.43 -8.39 0.43
CA ASP A 304 -15.30 -7.01 0.94
C ASP A 304 -16.05 -6.86 2.27
N LEU A 305 -17.29 -7.36 2.33
CA LEU A 305 -18.13 -7.32 3.53
C LEU A 305 -17.58 -8.16 4.70
N ALA A 306 -16.74 -9.17 4.44
CA ALA A 306 -16.13 -9.97 5.50
C ALA A 306 -15.25 -9.13 6.44
N PHE A 307 -14.80 -7.94 6.02
CA PHE A 307 -14.14 -6.97 6.89
C PHE A 307 -14.96 -6.68 8.16
N PHE A 308 -16.28 -6.57 8.03
CA PHE A 308 -17.15 -6.24 9.16
C PHE A 308 -17.34 -7.43 10.10
N ASP A 309 -17.24 -8.66 9.60
CA ASP A 309 -17.22 -9.85 10.46
C ASP A 309 -15.91 -9.92 11.25
N VAL A 310 -14.78 -9.65 10.59
CA VAL A 310 -13.45 -9.51 11.21
C VAL A 310 -13.45 -8.41 12.29
N ALA A 311 -14.21 -7.33 12.09
CA ALA A 311 -14.40 -6.26 13.07
C ALA A 311 -15.22 -6.71 14.28
N ARG A 312 -16.34 -7.40 14.06
CA ARG A 312 -17.18 -7.97 15.13
C ARG A 312 -16.41 -9.00 15.95
N GLU A 313 -15.62 -9.85 15.30
CA GLU A 313 -14.75 -10.83 15.98
C GLU A 313 -13.71 -10.17 16.90
N ARG A 314 -13.30 -8.93 16.60
CA ARG A 314 -12.40 -8.11 17.44
C ARG A 314 -13.14 -7.30 18.51
N GLY A 315 -14.45 -7.52 18.65
CA GLY A 315 -15.28 -6.92 19.70
C GLY A 315 -15.86 -5.56 19.35
N PHE A 316 -15.83 -5.14 18.07
CA PHE A 316 -16.47 -3.89 17.64
C PHE A 316 -17.94 -4.07 17.32
N LEU A 317 -18.70 -3.00 17.51
CA LEU A 317 -20.02 -2.82 16.90
C LEU A 317 -19.85 -2.25 15.49
N VAL A 318 -20.68 -2.73 14.57
CA VAL A 318 -20.70 -2.29 13.17
C VAL A 318 -22.11 -1.93 12.77
N GLU A 319 -22.31 -0.70 12.32
CA GLU A 319 -23.60 -0.18 11.85
C GLU A 319 -23.44 0.40 10.43
N GLN A 320 -24.36 0.08 9.52
CA GLN A 320 -24.42 0.77 8.23
C GLN A 320 -25.17 2.08 8.40
N VAL A 321 -24.53 3.19 8.05
CA VAL A 321 -25.08 4.54 8.24
C VAL A 321 -25.40 5.27 6.93
N LEU A 322 -24.88 4.76 5.81
CA LEU A 322 -25.13 5.34 4.50
C LEU A 322 -25.18 4.24 3.42
N GLU A 323 -26.04 4.47 2.45
CA GLU A 323 -25.96 3.88 1.12
C GLU A 323 -26.28 4.96 0.09
N GLU A 324 -25.31 5.30 -0.76
CA GLU A 324 -25.45 6.36 -1.76
C GLU A 324 -25.17 5.79 -3.14
N LYS A 325 -26.13 5.94 -4.05
CA LYS A 325 -25.99 5.56 -5.45
C LYS A 325 -25.55 6.77 -6.26
N LEU A 326 -24.36 6.69 -6.84
CA LEU A 326 -23.81 7.70 -7.74
C LEU A 326 -24.43 7.56 -9.14
N GLU A 327 -24.32 8.63 -9.93
CA GLU A 327 -24.84 8.66 -11.29
C GLU A 327 -24.15 7.64 -12.20
N LYS A 328 -22.83 7.49 -12.06
CA LYS A 328 -21.99 6.59 -12.86
C LYS A 328 -20.94 5.86 -12.00
N PRO A 329 -20.49 4.66 -12.43
CA PRO A 329 -19.36 4.00 -11.78
C PRO A 329 -18.08 4.81 -11.96
N LEU A 330 -17.06 4.53 -11.12
CA LEU A 330 -15.75 5.17 -11.25
C LEU A 330 -15.03 4.74 -12.54
N PHE A 331 -15.17 3.47 -12.90
CA PHE A 331 -14.59 2.87 -14.09
C PHE A 331 -15.70 2.49 -15.06
N GLU A 332 -15.60 2.98 -16.30
CA GLU A 332 -16.53 2.66 -17.38
C GLU A 332 -16.17 1.29 -17.97
N ASP A 333 -17.19 0.52 -18.35
CA ASP A 333 -17.08 -0.81 -18.98
C ASP A 333 -16.37 -1.90 -18.14
N ASP A 334 -16.18 -1.68 -16.84
CA ASP A 334 -15.70 -2.72 -15.93
C ASP A 334 -16.75 -3.85 -15.83
N PRO A 335 -16.32 -5.13 -15.79
CA PRO A 335 -17.26 -6.24 -15.71
C PRO A 335 -18.04 -6.20 -14.40
N GLY A 336 -19.22 -6.83 -14.37
CA GLY A 336 -20.02 -6.99 -13.15
C GLY A 336 -21.28 -6.13 -13.12
N ASP A 337 -21.93 -6.09 -11.96
CA ASP A 337 -23.15 -5.30 -11.74
C ASP A 337 -22.81 -3.82 -11.55
N VAL A 338 -23.15 -3.01 -12.55
CA VAL A 338 -22.94 -1.56 -12.56
C VAL A 338 -23.67 -0.86 -11.41
N GLU A 339 -24.81 -1.39 -10.97
CA GLU A 339 -25.53 -0.81 -9.83
C GLU A 339 -24.74 -0.96 -8.54
N VAL A 340 -23.97 -2.04 -8.39
CA VAL A 340 -23.04 -2.23 -7.26
C VAL A 340 -21.81 -1.32 -7.41
N GLN A 341 -21.26 -1.20 -8.60
CA GLN A 341 -20.03 -0.42 -8.87
C GLN A 341 -20.20 1.10 -8.75
N LYS A 342 -21.44 1.59 -8.76
CA LYS A 342 -21.75 3.00 -8.50
C LYS A 342 -22.40 3.24 -7.13
N THR A 343 -22.51 2.22 -6.29
CA THR A 343 -23.08 2.36 -4.94
C THR A 343 -21.97 2.38 -3.89
N VAL A 344 -21.90 3.48 -3.14
CA VAL A 344 -21.03 3.62 -1.98
C VAL A 344 -21.82 3.23 -0.73
N SER A 345 -21.28 2.30 0.05
CA SER A 345 -21.82 1.94 1.38
C SER A 345 -20.93 2.53 2.47
N GLY A 346 -21.54 3.20 3.45
CA GLY A 346 -20.86 3.80 4.59
C GLY A 346 -21.23 3.10 5.90
N PHE A 347 -20.22 2.77 6.69
CA PHE A 347 -20.36 2.08 7.97
C PHE A 347 -19.63 2.82 9.07
N GLU A 348 -20.15 2.70 10.29
CA GLU A 348 -19.48 3.09 11.53
C GLU A 348 -19.02 1.84 12.27
N VAL A 349 -17.76 1.86 12.70
CA VAL A 349 -17.16 0.85 13.59
C VAL A 349 -16.85 1.52 14.92
N ARG A 350 -17.42 1.00 16.01
CA ARG A 350 -17.37 1.63 17.35
C ARG A 350 -17.08 0.60 18.43
N TRP A 351 -16.44 1.06 19.51
CA TRP A 351 -16.34 0.27 20.73
C TRP A 351 -17.74 0.09 21.36
N PRO A 352 -18.08 -1.09 21.89
CA PRO A 352 -19.31 -1.30 22.63
C PRO A 352 -19.22 -0.59 24.00
N GLU A 353 -20.38 -0.24 24.58
CA GLU A 353 -20.47 0.58 25.79
C GLU A 353 -19.70 -0.05 26.97
N GLU A 354 -19.69 -1.38 27.07
CA GLU A 354 -18.99 -2.15 28.09
C GLU A 354 -17.46 -2.10 28.00
N LEU A 355 -16.90 -1.66 26.87
CA LEU A 355 -15.45 -1.54 26.64
C LEU A 355 -14.96 -0.10 26.63
N LEU A 356 -15.82 0.87 26.94
CA LEU A 356 -15.44 2.29 27.02
C LEU A 356 -14.62 2.56 28.28
N GLU A 357 -13.63 3.44 28.14
CA GLU A 357 -12.82 4.00 29.20
C GLU A 357 -13.46 5.34 29.61
N GLY A 358 -13.71 5.49 30.92
CA GLY A 358 -14.55 6.55 31.51
C GLY A 358 -14.04 7.97 31.36
#